data_AF-A0A538CTP8-F1
#
_entry.id   AF-A0A538CTP8-F1
#
_cell.length_a   1.000
_cell.length_b   1.000
_cell.length_c   1.000
_cell.angle_alpha   90.00
_cell.angle_beta   90.00
_cell.angle_gamma   90.00
#
_symmetry.space_group_name_H-M   'P 1'
#
loop_
_entity.id
_entity.type
_entity.pdbx_description
1 polymer ?
#
loop_
_entity_poly.entity_id
_entity_poly.type
_entity_poly.pdbx_seq_one_letter_code
_entity_poly.pdbx_strand_id
1 'polypeptide(L)' 'MPGLLQAFFYDPNPSFGASPTPFIILMVAGFVIAVIGHIVRAKGLVALGIGMIFLATFLLPLITNVLKSQQ' A
#
# COMPACT_ATOMS: atom_id res chain seq x y z
N MET A 1 9.60 33.76 11.28
CA MET A 1 10.02 32.36 11.14
C MET A 1 8.85 31.42 11.50
N PRO A 2 7.81 31.23 10.66
CA PRO A 2 6.60 30.49 11.04
C PRO A 2 6.58 28.99 10.66
N GLY A 3 7.64 28.46 10.03
CA GLY A 3 7.63 27.10 9.45
C GLY A 3 8.01 25.94 10.39
N LEU A 4 8.60 26.18 11.57
CA LEU A 4 9.08 25.09 12.44
C LEU A 4 7.96 24.32 13.14
N LEU A 5 6.82 24.96 13.40
CA LEU A 5 5.70 24.30 14.06
C LEU A 5 4.95 23.38 13.09
N GLN A 6 4.87 23.72 11.81
CA GLN A 6 4.23 22.87 10.78
C GLN A 6 4.93 21.52 10.58
N ALA A 7 6.23 21.40 10.88
CA ALA A 7 6.94 20.12 10.80
C ALA A 7 6.47 19.09 11.84
N PHE A 8 5.87 19.53 12.95
CA PHE A 8 5.34 18.66 14.00
C PHE A 8 3.85 18.36 13.84
N PHE A 9 3.14 19.12 12.99
CA PHE A 9 1.73 18.90 12.69
C PHE A 9 1.62 18.21 11.33
N TYR A 10 1.49 16.89 11.37
CA TYR A 10 1.21 16.08 10.17
C TYR A 10 -0.08 16.56 9.51
N ASP A 11 0.02 16.96 8.24
CA ASP A 11 -1.16 17.22 7.41
C ASP A 11 -1.76 15.86 6.99
N PRO A 12 -2.97 15.51 7.46
CA PRO A 12 -3.61 14.24 7.09
C PRO A 12 -4.09 14.21 5.64
N ASN A 13 -4.06 15.36 4.94
CA ASN A 13 -4.51 15.49 3.57
C ASN A 13 -3.43 16.14 2.67
N PRO A 14 -2.24 15.52 2.55
CA PRO A 14 -1.15 16.10 1.76
C PRO A 14 -1.52 16.08 0.28
N SER A 15 -1.29 17.21 -0.40
CA SER A 15 -1.57 17.41 -1.84
C SER A 15 -0.75 16.51 -2.79
N PHE A 16 0.15 15.67 -2.25
CA PHE A 16 0.70 14.49 -2.93
C PHE A 16 -0.36 13.37 -3.12
N GLY A 17 -1.56 13.73 -3.56
CA GLY A 17 -2.31 13.08 -4.65
C GLY A 17 -2.70 11.60 -4.57
N ALA A 18 -2.50 10.92 -3.46
CA ALA A 18 -2.89 9.52 -3.31
C ALA A 18 -3.76 9.39 -2.06
N SER A 19 -5.08 9.31 -2.26
CA SER A 19 -5.99 8.92 -1.19
C SER A 19 -5.44 7.66 -0.51
N PRO A 20 -5.36 7.60 0.83
CA PRO A 20 -4.81 6.43 1.53
C PRO A 20 -5.71 5.18 1.37
N THR A 21 -6.96 5.40 1.00
CA THR A 21 -8.01 4.38 0.82
C THR A 21 -7.60 3.18 -0.05
N PRO A 22 -7.11 3.34 -1.30
CA PRO A 22 -6.64 2.23 -2.13
C PRO A 22 -5.52 1.40 -1.49
N PHE A 23 -4.57 2.02 -0.78
CA PHE A 23 -3.49 1.28 -0.10
C PHE A 23 -4.04 0.43 1.04
N ILE A 24 -4.97 0.99 1.82
CA ILE A 24 -5.60 0.28 2.95
C ILE A 24 -6.44 -0.90 2.44
N ILE A 25 -7.22 -0.72 1.37
CA ILE A 25 -8.03 -1.77 0.77
C ILE A 25 -7.16 -2.94 0.30
N LEU A 26 -6.06 -2.64 -0.41
CA LEU A 26 -5.14 -3.66 -0.91
C LEU A 26 -4.40 -4.39 0.22
N MET A 27 -4.00 -3.67 1.29
CA MET A 27 -3.36 -4.27 2.46
C MET A 27 -4.29 -5.28 3.15
N VAL A 28 -5.55 -4.88 3.38
CA VAL A 28 -6.55 -5.75 4.01
C VAL A 28 -6.86 -6.95 3.11
N ALA A 29 -7.04 -6.73 1.81
CA ALA A 29 -7.28 -7.82 0.86
C ALA A 29 -6.14 -8.84 0.82
N GLY A 30 -4.88 -8.38 0.73
CA GLY A 30 -3.71 -9.25 0.75
C GLY A 30 -3.57 -10.04 2.06
N PHE A 31 -3.84 -9.39 3.20
CA PHE A 31 -3.80 -10.03 4.51
C PHE A 31 -4.86 -11.14 4.64
N VAL A 32 -6.11 -10.90 4.21
CA VAL A 32 -7.19 -11.89 4.24
C VAL A 32 -6.82 -13.13 3.43
N ILE A 33 -6.26 -12.94 2.23
CA ILE A 33 -5.85 -14.06 1.35
C ILE A 33 -4.71 -14.86 1.98
N ALA A 34 -3.74 -14.20 2.62
CA ALA A 34 -2.66 -14.87 3.35
C ALA A 34 -3.17 -15.69 4.55
N VAL A 35 -4.13 -15.16 5.32
CA VAL A 35 -4.77 -15.87 6.44
C VAL A 35 -5.55 -17.09 5.96
N ILE A 36 -6.34 -16.95 4.89
CA ILE A 36 -7.07 -18.08 4.30
C ILE A 36 -6.06 -19.14 3.84
N GLY A 37 -5.00 -18.74 3.14
CA GLY A 37 -3.92 -19.65 2.72
C GLY A 37 -3.26 -20.41 3.88
N HIS A 38 -3.13 -19.77 5.04
CA HIS A 38 -2.61 -20.40 6.26
C HIS A 38 -3.58 -21.45 6.81
N ILE A 39 -4.89 -21.16 6.80
CA ILE A 39 -5.95 -22.08 7.29
C ILE A 39 -6.00 -23.37 6.46
N VAL A 40 -5.93 -23.27 5.13
CA VAL A 40 -5.91 -24.47 4.24
C VAL A 40 -4.56 -25.19 4.21
N ARG A 41 -3.55 -24.76 4.98
CA ARG A 41 -2.18 -25.32 5.02
C ARG A 41 -1.53 -25.47 3.63
N ALA A 42 -1.97 -24.67 2.66
CA ALA A 42 -1.48 -24.71 1.29
C ALA A 42 -0.27 -23.78 1.16
N LYS A 43 0.95 -24.35 1.26
CA LYS A 43 2.22 -23.61 1.19
C LYS A 43 2.32 -22.71 -0.06
N GLY A 44 1.76 -23.14 -1.19
CA GLY A 44 1.67 -22.35 -2.41
C GLY A 44 0.73 -21.14 -2.31
N LEU A 45 -0.38 -21.28 -1.59
CA LEU A 45 -1.36 -20.20 -1.41
C LEU A 45 -0.83 -19.13 -0.44
N VAL A 46 -0.05 -19.53 0.56
CA VAL A 46 0.66 -18.60 1.46
C VAL A 46 1.73 -17.80 0.70
N ALA A 47 2.55 -18.47 -0.12
CA ALA A 47 3.55 -17.79 -0.95
C ALA A 47 2.91 -16.82 -1.97
N LEU A 48 1.76 -17.21 -2.54
CA LEU A 48 0.98 -16.39 -3.45
C LEU A 48 0.37 -15.17 -2.72
N GLY A 49 -0.14 -15.34 -1.49
CA GLY A 49 -0.63 -14.24 -0.66
C GLY A 49 0.46 -13.24 -0.27
N ILE A 50 1.63 -13.74 0.15
CA ILE A 50 2.80 -12.89 0.44
C ILE A 50 3.26 -12.15 -0.82
N GLY A 51 3.34 -12.85 -1.96
CA GLY A 51 3.67 -12.25 -3.26
C GLY A 51 2.69 -11.15 -3.66
N MET A 52 1.39 -11.35 -3.44
CA MET A 52 0.37 -10.33 -3.70
C MET A 52 0.47 -9.11 -2.79
N ILE A 53 0.78 -9.28 -1.50
CA ILE A 53 1.04 -8.15 -0.59
C ILE A 53 2.25 -7.35 -1.09
N PHE A 54 3.33 -8.05 -1.45
CA PHE A 54 4.55 -7.42 -1.97
C PHE A 54 4.28 -6.65 -3.27
N LEU A 55 3.53 -7.24 -4.21
CA LEU A 55 3.08 -6.58 -5.43
C LEU A 55 2.19 -5.36 -5.11
N ALA A 56 1.25 -5.47 -4.18
CA ALA A 56 0.40 -4.34 -3.82
C ALA A 56 1.18 -3.18 -3.22
N THR A 57 2.16 -3.45 -2.35
CA THR A 57 2.95 -2.39 -1.71
C THR A 57 4.05 -1.82 -2.59
N PHE A 58 4.55 -2.57 -3.58
CA PHE A 58 5.64 -2.14 -4.45
C PHE A 58 5.17 -1.71 -5.84
N LEU A 59 4.35 -2.54 -6.50
CA LEU A 59 3.94 -2.35 -7.89
C LEU A 59 2.95 -1.18 -8.03
N LEU A 60 2.03 -1.00 -7.07
CA LEU A 60 1.05 0.07 -7.12
C LEU A 60 1.70 1.47 -7.06
N PRO A 61 2.53 1.81 -6.05
CA PRO A 61 3.21 3.11 -6.03
C PRO A 61 4.20 3.28 -7.18
N LEU A 62 4.85 2.19 -7.64
CA LEU A 62 5.73 2.23 -8.80
C LEU A 62 4.97 2.63 -10.07
N ILE A 63 3.85 1.99 -10.35
CA ILE A 63 3.01 2.28 -11.52
C ILE A 63 2.45 3.70 -11.44
N THR A 64 1.96 4.14 -10.27
CA THR A 64 1.47 5.52 -10.13
C THR A 64 2.56 6.57 -10.32
N ASN A 65 3.78 6.30 -9.83
CA ASN A 65 4.91 7.21 -10.02
C ASN A 65 5.40 7.22 -11.47
N VAL A 66 5.45 6.06 -12.13
CA VAL A 66 5.84 5.95 -13.55
C VAL A 66 4.80 6.62 -14.45
N LEU A 67 3.51 6.38 -14.25
CA LEU A 67 2.44 7.07 -14.99
C LEU A 67 2.48 8.58 -14.78
N LYS A 68 2.73 9.02 -13.54
CA LYS A 68 2.86 10.45 -13.22
C LYS A 68 4.11 11.09 -13.83
N SER A 69 5.22 10.36 -13.99
CA SER A 69 6.44 10.87 -14.63
C SER A 69 6.31 11.09 -16.14
N GLN A 70 5.28 10.51 -16.77
CA GLN A 70 5.02 10.62 -18.21
C GLN A 70 3.95 11.68 -18.53
N GLN A 71 3.41 12.38 -17.53
CA GLN A 71 2.51 13.53 -17.67
C GLN A 71 3.20 14.82 -17.25
#